data_AF-A0A1F7X2C9-F1
#
_entry.id   AF-A0A1F7X2C9-F1
#
_cell.length_a   1.000
_cell.length_b   1.000
_cell.length_c   1.000
_cell.angle_alpha   90.00
_cell.angle_beta   90.00
_cell.angle_gamma   90.00
#
_symmetry.space_group_name_H-M   'P 1'
#
loop_
_entity.id
_entity.type
_entity.pdbx_description
1 polymer ?
#
loop_
_entity_poly.entity_id
_entity_poly.type
_entity_poly.pdbx_seq_one_letter_code
_entity_poly.pdbx_strand_id
1 'polypeptide(L)' 'MTFVTQPLKNKPDTFFAPITFLSVLTLSVAVMAFLFFYQPLQLFIEGKRKEAVNLFVKTVGIFAAFTILALILLFYGLI' A
#
# COMPACT_ATOMS: atom_id res chain seq x y z
N MET A 1 17.63 17.27 -26.67
CA MET A 1 16.44 17.03 -25.81
C MET A 1 16.17 15.54 -25.83
N THR A 2 16.34 14.84 -24.71
CA THR A 2 16.22 13.38 -24.59
C THR A 2 14.75 12.94 -24.68
N PHE A 3 14.46 11.75 -25.23
CA PHE A 3 13.10 11.17 -25.31
C PHE A 3 12.36 11.14 -23.96
N VAL A 4 13.13 11.12 -22.86
CA VAL A 4 12.63 11.11 -21.48
C VAL A 4 11.98 12.44 -21.07
N THR A 5 12.39 13.58 -21.62
CA THR A 5 11.88 14.91 -21.23
C THR A 5 10.76 15.42 -22.15
N GLN A 6 10.43 14.68 -23.21
CA GLN A 6 9.37 15.02 -24.17
C GLN A 6 7.95 15.09 -23.55
N PRO A 7 7.55 14.20 -22.61
CA PRO A 7 6.26 14.27 -21.93
C PRO A 7 6.11 15.45 -20.96
N LEU A 8 7.22 16.02 -20.49
CA LEU A 8 7.25 17.09 -19.48
C LEU A 8 7.14 18.50 -20.09
N LYS A 9 7.28 18.62 -21.43
CA LYS A 9 7.37 19.90 -22.15
C LYS A 9 6.19 20.86 -21.92
N ASN A 10 4.99 20.35 -21.66
CA ASN A 10 3.76 21.14 -21.54
C ASN A 10 3.15 21.13 -20.13
N LYS A 11 3.85 20.59 -19.12
CA LYS A 11 3.34 20.52 -17.75
C LYS A 11 4.05 21.57 -16.89
N PRO A 12 3.33 22.45 -16.18
CA PRO A 12 3.99 23.35 -15.24
C PRO A 12 4.67 22.50 -14.16
N ASP A 13 6.01 22.60 -14.09
CA ASP A 13 6.81 21.93 -13.06
C ASP A 13 6.42 22.50 -11.70
N THR A 14 5.44 21.85 -11.08
CA THR A 14 4.95 22.24 -9.77
C THR A 14 5.88 21.60 -8.75
N PHE A 15 6.76 22.38 -8.14
CA PHE A 15 7.70 21.93 -7.09
C PHE A 15 7.04 21.04 -6.02
N PHE A 16 5.76 21.28 -5.74
CA PHE A 16 4.98 20.50 -4.77
C PHE A 16 4.54 19.12 -5.26
N ALA A 17 4.51 18.84 -6.57
CA ALA A 17 4.04 17.55 -7.11
C ALA A 17 4.78 16.32 -6.50
N PRO A 18 6.13 16.27 -6.48
CA PRO A 18 6.84 15.16 -5.83
C PRO A 18 6.61 15.10 -4.31
N ILE A 19 6.49 16.25 -3.64
CA ILE A 19 6.27 16.34 -2.19
C ILE A 19 4.90 15.76 -1.82
N THR A 20 3.86 16.13 -2.56
CA THR A 20 2.49 15.62 -2.35
C THR A 20 2.43 14.13 -2.61
N PHE A 21 3.08 13.64 -3.68
CA PHE A 21 3.13 12.21 -3.99
C PHE A 21 3.78 11.41 -2.86
N LEU A 22 4.96 11.85 -2.39
CA LEU A 22 5.67 11.19 -1.29
C LEU A 22 4.89 11.25 0.03
N SER A 23 4.23 12.38 0.31
CA SER A 23 3.40 12.54 1.51
C SER A 23 2.23 11.57 1.53
N VAL A 24 1.48 11.47 0.43
CA VAL A 24 0.33 10.55 0.33
C VAL A 24 0.78 9.10 0.37
N LEU A 25 1.89 8.77 -0.32
CA LEU A 25 2.48 7.44 -0.28
C LEU A 25 2.89 7.05 1.14
N THR A 26 3.61 7.92 1.84
CA THR A 26 4.10 7.66 3.20
C THR A 26 2.93 7.53 4.18
N LEU A 27 1.93 8.40 4.08
CA LEU A 27 0.72 8.34 4.90
C LEU A 27 -0.03 7.03 4.68
N SER A 28 -0.21 6.62 3.42
CA SER A 28 -0.87 5.36 3.07
C SER A 28 -0.13 4.15 3.67
N VAL A 29 1.20 4.09 3.47
CA VAL A 29 2.04 3.02 4.03
C VAL A 29 1.98 3.01 5.56
N ALA A 30 2.02 4.17 6.21
CA ALA A 30 1.92 4.26 7.67
C ALA A 30 0.58 3.75 8.21
N VAL A 31 -0.53 4.14 7.57
CA VAL A 31 -1.87 3.67 7.95
C VAL A 31 -1.99 2.15 7.75
N MET A 32 -1.49 1.62 6.62
CA MET A 32 -1.48 0.18 6.39
C MET A 32 -0.59 -0.55 7.40
N ALA A 33 0.61 -0.04 7.68
CA ALA A 33 1.47 -0.63 8.70
C ALA A 33 0.78 -0.67 10.07
N PHE A 34 0.10 0.41 10.46
CA PHE A 34 -0.65 0.43 11.71
C PHE A 34 -1.76 -0.63 11.74
N LEU A 35 -2.62 -0.70 10.70
CA LEU A 35 -3.74 -1.63 10.66
C LEU A 35 -3.30 -3.10 10.66
N PHE A 36 -2.20 -3.43 9.98
CA PHE A 36 -1.74 -4.82 9.85
C PHE A 36 -0.84 -5.26 11.00
N PHE A 37 -0.02 -4.36 11.56
CA PHE A 37 1.01 -4.74 12.52
C PHE A 37 0.67 -4.41 13.98
N TYR A 38 -0.26 -3.50 14.27
CA TYR A 38 -0.54 -3.08 15.65
C TYR A 38 -0.90 -4.26 16.58
N GLN A 39 -1.93 -5.04 16.20
CA GLN A 39 -2.40 -6.16 17.02
C GLN A 39 -1.42 -7.35 17.05
N PRO A 40 -0.82 -7.80 15.94
CA PRO A 40 0.24 -8.81 15.99
C PRO A 40 1.45 -8.38 16.82
N LEU A 41 1.84 -7.11 16.78
CA LEU A 41 2.97 -6.60 17.56
C LEU A 41 2.67 -6.61 19.05
N GLN A 42 1.45 -6.22 19.46
CA GLN A 42 1.02 -6.33 20.84
C GLN A 42 1.08 -7.78 21.35
N LEU A 43 0.53 -8.74 20.58
CA LEU A 43 0.58 -10.16 20.92
C LEU A 43 1.99 -10.74 20.96
N PHE A 44 2.89 -10.21 20.13
CA PHE A 44 4.29 -10.58 20.13
C PHE A 44 5.00 -10.13 21.42
N ILE A 45 4.72 -8.90 21.88
CA ILE A 45 5.23 -8.36 23.15
C ILE A 45 4.68 -9.15 24.35
N GLU A 46 3.42 -9.58 24.29
CA GLU A 46 2.79 -10.47 25.28
C GLU A 46 3.35 -11.92 25.26
N GLY A 47 4.30 -12.23 24.38
CA GLY A 47 4.94 -13.55 24.27
C GLY A 47 4.15 -14.58 23.44
N LYS A 48 2.96 -14.23 22.93
CA LYS A 48 2.07 -15.12 22.16
C LYS A 48 2.43 -15.16 20.68
N ARG A 49 3.68 -15.57 20.38
CA ARG A 49 4.24 -15.53 19.02
C ARG A 49 3.43 -16.32 17.98
N LYS A 50 2.88 -17.48 18.35
CA LYS A 50 2.07 -18.31 17.42
C LYS A 50 0.76 -17.61 17.03
N GLU A 51 0.09 -16.98 17.99
CA GLU A 51 -1.15 -16.23 17.74
C GLU A 51 -0.89 -14.97 16.91
N ALA A 52 0.20 -14.25 17.23
CA ALA A 52 0.62 -13.06 16.48
C ALA A 52 0.84 -13.37 14.99
N VAL A 53 1.60 -14.43 14.67
CA VAL A 53 1.86 -14.83 13.28
C VAL A 53 0.58 -15.30 12.58
N ASN A 54 -0.26 -16.08 13.27
CA ASN A 54 -1.52 -16.55 12.69
C ASN A 54 -2.48 -15.39 12.35
N LEU A 55 -2.59 -14.40 13.23
CA LEU A 55 -3.40 -13.20 12.97
C LEU A 55 -2.83 -12.38 11.84
N PHE A 56 -1.51 -12.12 11.82
CA PHE A 56 -0.87 -11.37 10.75
C PHE A 56 -1.09 -12.03 9.38
N VAL A 57 -0.85 -13.34 9.26
CA VAL A 57 -1.02 -14.08 8.00
C VAL A 57 -2.49 -14.08 7.56
N LYS A 58 -3.44 -14.20 8.48
CA LYS A 58 -4.87 -14.08 8.16
C LYS A 58 -5.23 -12.71 7.60
N THR A 59 -4.78 -11.63 8.26
CA THR A 59 -5.08 -10.26 7.81
C THR A 59 -4.46 -9.97 6.44
N VAL A 60 -3.19 -10.34 6.24
CA VAL A 60 -2.50 -10.20 4.94
C VAL A 60 -3.16 -11.08 3.87
N GLY A 61 -3.53 -12.31 4.22
CA GLY A 61 -4.20 -13.23 3.30
C GLY A 61 -5.55 -12.72 2.81
N ILE A 62 -6.38 -12.16 3.71
CA ILE A 62 -7.67 -11.56 3.36
C ILE A 62 -7.45 -10.35 2.44
N PHE A 63 -6.51 -9.45 2.78
CA PHE A 63 -6.21 -8.30 1.94
C PHE A 63 -5.70 -8.70 0.55
N ALA A 64 -4.82 -9.71 0.47
CA ALA A 64 -4.34 -10.26 -0.78
C ALA A 64 -5.48 -10.87 -1.61
N ALA A 65 -6.41 -11.60 -1.00
CA ALA A 65 -7.58 -12.15 -1.68
C ALA A 65 -8.48 -11.04 -2.26
N PHE A 66 -8.75 -9.98 -1.49
CA PHE A 66 -9.48 -8.81 -1.99
C PHE A 66 -8.74 -8.14 -3.15
N THR A 67 -7.42 -8.00 -3.04
CA THR A 67 -6.59 -7.40 -4.09
C THR A 67 -6.65 -8.23 -5.38
N ILE A 68 -6.54 -9.56 -5.27
CA ILE A 68 -6.65 -10.48 -6.41
C ILE A 68 -8.04 -10.40 -7.04
N LEU A 69 -9.11 -10.40 -6.22
CA LEU A 69 -10.48 -10.23 -6.72
C LEU A 69 -10.65 -8.91 -7.47
N ALA A 70 -10.18 -7.80 -6.90
CA ALA A 70 -10.25 -6.49 -7.57
C ALA A 70 -9.49 -6.49 -8.90
N LEU A 71 -8.30 -7.09 -8.95
CA LEU A 71 -7.53 -7.23 -10.20
C LEU A 71 -8.26 -8.09 -11.22
N ILE A 72 -8.82 -9.22 -10.81
CA ILE A 72 -9.62 -10.10 -11.67
C ILE A 72 -10.78 -9.30 -12.27
N LEU A 73 -11.57 -8.62 -11.43
CA LEU A 73 -12.71 -7.84 -11.88
C LEU A 73 -12.29 -6.73 -12.87
N LEU A 74 -11.16 -6.06 -12.62
CA LEU A 74 -10.58 -5.06 -13.52
C LEU A 74 -10.18 -5.66 -14.88
N PHE A 75 -9.55 -6.83 -14.90
CA PHE A 75 -9.16 -7.49 -16.16
C PHE A 75 -10.35 -8.02 -16.96
N TYR A 76 -11.44 -8.41 -16.29
CA TYR A 76 -12.70 -8.79 -16.96
C TYR A 76 -13.52 -7.57 -17.40
N GLY A 77 -13.11 -6.34 -17.05
CA GLY A 77 -13.81 -5.11 -17.42
C GLY A 77 -15.17 -4.93 -16.73
N LEU A 78 -15.36 -5.57 -15.57
CA LEU A 78 -16.59 -5.42 -14.77
C LEU A 78 -16.56 -4.14 -13.92
N ILE A 79 -15.36 -3.59 -13.71
CA ILE A 79 -15.00 -2.30 -13.09
C ILE A 79 -13.77 -1.75 -13.82
#